data_AF-A0AAW4UYS3-F1
#
_entry.id   AF-A0AAW4UYS3-F1
#
_cell.length_a   1.000
_cell.length_b   1.000
_cell.length_c   1.000
_cell.angle_alpha   90.00
_cell.angle_beta   90.00
_cell.angle_gamma   90.00
#
_symmetry.space_group_name_H-M   'P 1'
#
loop_
_entity.id
_entity.type
_entity.pdbx_description
1 polymer ?
#
loop_
_entity_poly.entity_id
_entity_poly.type
_entity_poly.pdbx_seq_one_letter_code
_entity_poly.pdbx_strand_id
1 'polypeptide(L)'
;MPMKKVCPRCGATFDCMHNDILSCHCATVRLDALQRTYLMENYSDCLCHDCLKAVKNSFYACEINPRYNKKKNDKESIDCKQR
;
A
#
# COMPACT_ATOMS: atom_id res chain seq x y z
N MET A 1 13.95 -1.38 -17.99
CA MET A 1 12.89 -2.16 -18.66
C MET A 1 11.85 -2.55 -17.63
N PRO A 2 10.55 -2.34 -17.88
CA PRO A 2 9.49 -2.80 -16.98
C PRO A 2 9.48 -4.33 -16.92
N MET A 3 9.41 -4.88 -15.71
CA MET A 3 9.31 -6.34 -15.52
C MET A 3 7.90 -6.68 -15.07
N LYS A 4 7.24 -7.57 -15.83
CA LYS A 4 5.91 -8.05 -15.46
C LYS A 4 6.01 -8.94 -14.22
N LYS A 5 5.44 -8.48 -13.11
CA LYS A 5 5.29 -9.25 -11.88
C LYS A 5 3.82 -9.49 -11.59
N VAL A 6 3.53 -10.56 -10.84
CA VAL A 6 2.19 -10.86 -10.35
C VAL A 6 2.07 -10.36 -8.91
N CYS A 7 1.02 -9.61 -8.62
CA CYS A 7 0.76 -9.11 -7.28
C CYS A 7 0.26 -10.25 -6.37
N PRO A 8 0.92 -10.58 -5.26
CA PRO A 8 0.49 -11.66 -4.36
C PRO A 8 -0.82 -11.36 -3.62
N ARG A 9 -1.27 -10.09 -3.58
CA ARG A 9 -2.52 -9.70 -2.91
C ARG A 9 -3.75 -9.85 -3.81
N CYS A 10 -3.67 -9.42 -5.07
CA CYS A 10 -4.83 -9.43 -5.98
C CYS A 10 -4.68 -10.36 -7.19
N GLY A 11 -3.50 -10.95 -7.41
CA GLY A 11 -3.21 -11.79 -8.57
C GLY A 11 -3.04 -11.02 -9.89
N ALA A 12 -3.14 -9.68 -9.89
CA ALA A 12 -2.99 -8.89 -11.10
C ALA A 12 -1.54 -8.89 -11.59
N THR A 13 -1.35 -9.02 -12.90
CA THR A 13 -0.06 -8.76 -13.55
C THR A 13 0.14 -7.25 -13.67
N PHE A 14 1.30 -6.76 -13.24
CA PHE A 14 1.64 -5.35 -13.31
C PHE A 14 3.09 -5.17 -13.74
N ASP A 15 3.37 -4.04 -14.37
CA ASP A 15 4.71 -3.66 -14.80
C ASP A 15 5.46 -3.03 -13.63
N CYS A 16 6.44 -3.75 -13.10
CA CYS A 16 7.23 -3.26 -12.00
C CYS A 16 8.55 -2.65 -12.48
N MET A 17 8.73 -1.37 -12.18
CA MET A 17 9.92 -0.59 -12.51
C MET A 17 10.93 -0.59 -11.35
N HIS A 18 11.32 -1.75 -10.83
CA HIS A 18 12.34 -1.83 -9.76
C HIS A 18 13.69 -1.23 -10.16
N ASN A 19 13.98 -1.25 -11.46
CA ASN A 19 15.22 -0.72 -12.01
C ASN A 19 15.29 0.82 -11.91
N ASP A 20 14.16 1.48 -11.66
CA ASP A 20 14.07 2.92 -11.47
C ASP A 20 13.22 3.19 -10.23
N ILE A 21 13.88 3.30 -9.07
CA ILE A 21 13.18 3.46 -7.79
C ILE A 21 12.31 4.72 -7.77
N LEU A 22 12.70 5.77 -8.50
CA LEU A 22 11.99 7.04 -8.61
C LEU A 22 10.67 6.87 -9.37
N SER A 23 10.67 6.03 -10.41
CA SER A 23 9.50 5.72 -11.23
C SER A 23 8.68 4.55 -10.70
N CYS A 24 9.19 3.80 -9.71
CA CYS A 24 8.49 2.67 -9.14
C CYS A 24 7.24 3.11 -8.36
N HIS A 25 6.13 2.40 -8.55
CA HIS A 25 4.88 2.61 -7.80
C HIS A 25 5.08 2.58 -6.28
N CYS A 26 6.05 1.81 -5.80
CA CYS A 26 6.44 1.76 -4.39
C CYS A 26 6.98 3.10 -3.86
N ALA A 27 7.58 3.94 -4.70
CA ALA A 27 8.06 5.28 -4.32
C ALA A 27 6.99 6.37 -4.56
N THR A 28 6.14 6.18 -5.57
CA THR A 28 5.02 7.09 -5.84
C THR A 28 4.00 7.05 -4.70
N VAL A 29 3.71 5.86 -4.17
CA VAL A 29 2.84 5.70 -3.00
C VAL A 29 3.66 5.97 -1.74
N ARG A 30 3.53 7.17 -1.17
CA ARG A 30 4.11 7.51 0.13
C ARG A 30 3.44 6.69 1.23
N LEU A 31 4.11 5.62 1.64
CA LEU A 31 3.77 4.76 2.77
C LEU A 31 4.52 5.20 4.03
N ASP A 32 3.86 5.14 5.18
CA ASP A 32 4.48 5.32 6.49
C ASP A 32 5.43 4.18 6.84
N ALA A 33 6.35 4.41 7.78
CA ALA A 33 7.26 3.37 8.28
C ALA A 33 6.51 2.10 8.73
N LEU A 34 5.42 2.24 9.48
CA LEU A 34 4.59 1.11 9.93
C LEU A 34 3.95 0.33 8.77
N GLN A 35 3.44 1.05 7.77
CA GLN A 35 2.86 0.43 6.58
C GLN A 35 3.92 -0.34 5.81
N ARG A 36 5.12 0.26 5.67
CA ARG A 36 6.26 -0.37 5.00
C ARG A 36 6.73 -1.63 5.71
N THR A 37 6.84 -1.59 7.04
CA THR A 37 7.15 -2.77 7.86
C THR A 37 6.09 -3.85 7.69
N TYR A 38 4.80 -3.50 7.78
CA TYR A 38 3.70 -4.44 7.55
C TYR A 38 3.80 -5.10 6.16
N LEU A 39 4.10 -4.32 5.12
CA LEU A 39 4.32 -4.87 3.79
C LEU A 39 5.49 -5.86 3.76
N MET A 40 6.63 -5.50 4.34
CA MET A 40 7.82 -6.37 4.36
C MET A 40 7.61 -7.65 5.17
N GLU A 41 6.81 -7.60 6.24
CA GLU A 41 6.49 -8.77 7.08
C GLU A 41 5.42 -9.67 6.46
N ASN A 42 4.45 -9.11 5.73
CA ASN A 42 3.31 -9.87 5.19
C ASN A 42 3.49 -10.27 3.72
N TYR A 43 4.33 -9.55 2.97
CA TYR A 43 4.54 -9.78 1.54
C TYR A 43 6.04 -9.84 1.24
N SER A 44 6.49 -10.99 0.75
CA SER A 44 7.88 -11.20 0.27
C SER A 44 8.12 -10.61 -1.13
N ASP A 45 7.05 -10.23 -1.83
CA ASP A 45 7.08 -9.75 -3.20
C ASP A 45 6.37 -8.40 -3.36
N CYS A 46 6.55 -7.83 -4.54
CA CYS A 46 6.16 -6.47 -4.85
C CYS A 46 4.65 -6.41 -5.13
N LEU A 47 3.98 -5.42 -4.56
CA LEU A 47 2.56 -5.20 -4.75
C LEU A 47 2.31 -4.21 -5.90
N CYS A 48 1.19 -4.37 -6.59
CA CYS A 48 0.76 -3.40 -7.58
C CYS A 48 0.37 -2.05 -6.94
N HIS A 49 0.32 -1.00 -7.76
CA HIS A 49 -0.03 0.36 -7.33
C HIS A 49 -1.35 0.42 -6.55
N ASP A 50 -2.40 -0.26 -7.05
CA ASP A 50 -3.71 -0.26 -6.39
C ASP A 50 -3.68 -0.96 -5.04
N CYS A 51 -2.94 -2.06 -4.92
CA CYS A 51 -2.77 -2.76 -3.66
C CYS A 51 -2.01 -1.92 -2.63
N LEU A 52 -0.95 -1.22 -3.06
CA LEU A 52 -0.20 -0.29 -2.21
C LEU A 52 -1.11 0.84 -1.69
N LYS A 53 -1.92 1.43 -2.56
CA LYS A 53 -2.87 2.49 -2.21
C LYS A 53 -4.00 1.97 -1.31
N ALA A 54 -4.49 0.77 -1.58
CA ALA A 54 -5.48 0.10 -0.75
C ALA A 54 -4.92 -0.16 0.66
N VAL A 55 -3.69 -0.68 0.80
CA VAL A 55 -3.04 -0.81 2.12
C VAL A 55 -2.93 0.54 2.78
N LYS A 56 -2.45 1.57 2.08
CA LYS A 56 -2.33 2.91 2.66
C LYS A 56 -3.65 3.42 3.25
N ASN A 57 -4.74 3.25 2.51
CA ASN A 57 -6.06 3.70 2.92
C ASN A 57 -6.69 2.80 3.99
N SER A 58 -6.51 1.49 3.87
CA SER A 58 -7.13 0.51 4.77
C SER A 58 -6.36 0.33 6.08
N PHE A 59 -5.05 0.57 6.11
CA PHE A 59 -4.19 0.32 7.28
C PHE A 59 -4.62 1.13 8.53
N TYR A 60 -5.27 2.29 8.32
CA TYR A 60 -5.86 3.10 9.40
C TYR A 60 -7.40 3.07 9.43
N ALA A 61 -8.04 2.30 8.54
CA ALA A 61 -9.46 2.06 8.62
C ALA A 61 -9.77 1.22 9.88
N CYS A 62 -10.97 1.41 10.44
CA CYS A 62 -11.37 1.05 11.81
C CYS A 62 -11.24 -0.45 12.20
N GLU A 63 -10.78 -1.31 11.29
CA GLU A 63 -10.82 -2.77 11.44
C GLU A 63 -9.48 -3.46 11.16
N ILE A 64 -8.35 -2.75 11.26
CA ILE A 64 -7.03 -3.35 11.01
C ILE A 64 -6.19 -3.40 12.29
N ASN A 65 -6.20 -4.59 12.88
CA ASN A 65 -5.27 -5.16 13.87
C ASN A 65 -4.86 -4.26 15.08
N PRO A 66 -5.17 -4.66 16.34
CA PRO A 66 -4.88 -3.85 17.54
C PRO A 66 -3.40 -3.48 17.76
N ARG A 67 -2.46 -4.08 17.02
CA ARG A 67 -1.02 -3.77 17.08
C ARG A 67 -0.60 -2.42 16.47
N TYR A 68 -1.40 -1.82 15.58
CA TYR A 68 -0.98 -0.63 14.82
C TYR A 68 -1.88 0.59 15.03
N ASN A 69 -2.50 0.70 16.22
CA ASN A 69 -3.39 1.80 16.58
C ASN A 69 -2.64 3.14 16.61
N LYS A 70 -2.71 3.90 15.51
CA LYS A 70 -2.14 5.24 15.40
C LYS A 70 -3.17 6.23 15.97
N LYS A 71 -2.82 6.94 17.05
CA LYS A 71 -3.60 8.08 17.55
C LYS A 71 -3.75 9.08 16.39
N LYS A 72 -4.97 9.22 15.86
CA LYS A 72 -5.27 10.12 14.74
C LYS A 72 -4.97 11.56 15.16
N ASN A 73 -3.95 12.15 14.54
CA ASN A 73 -3.88 13.58 14.26
C ASN A 73 -3.29 13.67 12.87
N ASP A 74 -4.12 13.46 11.85
CA ASP A 74 -4.06 14.32 10.69
C ASP A 74 -5.36 14.23 9.90
N LYS A 75 -5.74 15.40 9.43
CA LYS A 75 -7.03 15.80 8.92
C LYS A 75 -7.04 15.47 7.44
N GLU A 76 -7.76 14.45 7.00
CA GLU A 76 -8.30 14.49 5.64
C GLU A 76 -9.57 13.65 5.45
N SER A 77 -10.60 14.44 5.14
CA SER A 77 -11.88 14.19 4.49
C SER A 77 -12.37 12.75 4.32
N ILE A 78 -13.47 12.52 5.03
CA ILE A 78 -14.64 11.74 4.65
C ILE A 78 -14.87 11.83 3.12
N ASP A 79 -14.85 10.68 2.44
CA ASP A 79 -15.88 10.33 1.45
C ASP A 79 -15.99 8.81 1.39
N CYS A 80 -16.70 8.24 2.35
CA CYS A 80 -17.41 7.00 2.11
C CYS A 80 -18.89 7.38 2.22
N LYS A 81 -19.48 7.67 1.06
CA LYS A 81 -20.91 7.91 0.84
C LYS A 81 -21.75 6.96 1.69
N GLN A 82 -22.57 7.53 2.57
CA GLN A 82 -23.69 6.84 3.17
C GLN A 82 -24.97 7.27 2.43
N ARG A 83 -25.47 6.35 1.59
CA ARG A 83 -26.76 6.31 0.87
C ARG A 83 -26.97 7.24 -0.32
#